data_AF-A0A412JG98-F1
#
_entry.id   AF-A0A412JG98-F1
#
_cell.length_a   1.000
_cell.length_b   1.000
_cell.length_c   1.000
_cell.angle_alpha   90.00
_cell.angle_beta   90.00
_cell.angle_gamma   90.00
#
_symmetry.space_group_name_H-M   'P 1'
#
loop_
_entity.id
_entity.type
_entity.pdbx_description
1 polymer ?
#
loop_
_entity_poly.entity_id
_entity_poly.type
_entity_poly.pdbx_seq_one_letter_code
_entity_poly.pdbx_strand_id
1 'polypeptide(L)'
;MISLSPTELLVANEYCKGLADKEVAGNLNKSVWTVKTQKRTIYRKLGISKDTELLLYMICDRLKRDFDLKELRRHGLEFLFSILFLLMQVTCNDIDLRRMRIPSRVRTAMRYIRTGRKNNNDFIF
;
A
#
# COMPACT_ATOMS: atom_id res chain seq x y z
N MET A 1 -9.10 -19.89 21.88
CA MET A 1 -8.02 -18.89 21.73
C MET A 1 -6.85 -19.33 22.58
N ILE A 2 -5.66 -19.50 22.00
CA ILE A 2 -4.46 -19.78 22.79
C ILE A 2 -4.05 -18.48 23.49
N SER A 3 -4.32 -18.39 24.79
CA SER A 3 -3.93 -17.24 25.60
C SER A 3 -2.53 -17.46 26.15
N LEU A 4 -1.65 -16.49 25.92
CA LEU A 4 -0.33 -16.46 26.55
C LEU A 4 -0.46 -16.29 28.07
N SER A 5 0.47 -16.89 28.82
CA SER A 5 0.58 -16.64 30.26
C SER A 5 0.90 -15.17 30.52
N PRO A 6 0.47 -14.57 31.64
CA PRO A 6 0.80 -13.17 31.99
C PRO A 6 2.29 -12.86 31.91
N THR A 7 3.17 -13.81 32.24
CA THR A 7 4.62 -13.64 32.13
C THR A 7 5.08 -13.58 30.67
N GLU A 8 4.48 -14.39 29.80
CA GLU A 8 4.78 -14.41 28.37
C GLU A 8 4.25 -13.15 27.67
N LEU A 9 3.11 -12.64 28.14
CA LEU A 9 2.53 -11.39 27.66
C LEU A 9 3.40 -10.19 27.99
N LEU A 10 4.00 -10.13 29.19
CA LEU A 10 4.97 -9.09 29.57
C LEU A 10 6.19 -9.08 28.65
N VAL A 11 6.78 -10.27 28.43
CA VAL A 11 7.95 -10.42 27.55
C VAL A 11 7.60 -10.00 26.12
N ALA A 12 6.47 -10.46 25.59
CA ALA A 12 6.02 -10.09 24.26
C ALA A 12 5.71 -8.58 24.15
N ASN A 13 5.23 -7.93 25.20
CA ASN A 13 5.00 -6.49 25.20
C ASN A 13 6.30 -5.69 25.10
N GLU A 14 7.34 -6.09 25.83
CA GLU A 14 8.68 -5.50 25.70
C GLU A 14 9.25 -5.72 24.30
N TYR A 15 9.03 -6.90 23.70
CA TYR A 15 9.41 -7.16 22.31
C TYR A 15 8.65 -6.29 21.30
N CYS A 16 7.38 -5.98 21.54
CA CYS A 16 6.59 -5.10 20.67
C CYS A 16 7.10 -3.66 20.64
N LYS A 17 7.88 -3.23 21.65
CA LYS A 17 8.54 -1.92 21.66
C LYS A 17 9.74 -1.85 20.71
N GLY A 18 10.12 -2.97 20.08
CA GLY A 18 11.28 -3.04 19.19
C GLY A 18 12.63 -3.10 19.91
N LEU A 19 12.63 -3.43 21.21
CA LEU A 19 13.84 -3.53 22.02
C LEU A 19 14.67 -4.76 21.65
N ALA A 20 15.99 -4.64 21.76
CA ALA A 20 16.90 -5.76 21.55
C ALA A 20 16.82 -6.77 22.70
N ASP A 21 17.18 -8.04 22.44
CA ASP A 21 17.17 -9.11 23.46
C ASP A 21 17.91 -8.73 24.76
N LYS A 22 18.98 -7.92 24.65
CA LYS A 22 19.75 -7.41 25.79
C LYS A 22 18.99 -6.37 26.61
N GLU A 23 18.25 -5.50 25.95
CA GLU A 23 17.47 -4.43 26.59
C GLU A 23 16.22 -5.01 27.25
N VAL A 24 15.54 -5.94 26.57
CA VAL A 24 14.43 -6.72 27.13
C VAL A 24 14.88 -7.48 28.38
N ALA A 25 16.06 -8.11 28.34
CA ALA A 25 16.67 -8.76 29.49
C ALA A 25 16.93 -7.79 30.65
N GLY A 26 17.45 -6.59 30.36
CA GLY A 26 17.65 -5.53 31.33
C GLY A 26 16.35 -5.05 31.98
N ASN A 27 15.33 -4.76 31.18
CA ASN A 27 14.02 -4.28 31.66
C ASN A 27 13.29 -5.31 32.53
N LEU A 28 13.37 -6.59 32.15
CA LEU A 28 12.73 -7.67 32.92
C LEU A 28 13.58 -8.21 34.08
N ASN A 29 14.79 -7.68 34.30
CA ASN A 29 15.77 -8.24 35.25
C ASN A 29 15.99 -9.76 35.06
N LYS A 30 16.07 -10.21 33.80
CA LYS A 30 16.29 -11.62 33.46
C LYS A 30 17.58 -11.79 32.66
N SER A 31 18.13 -13.01 32.66
CA SER A 31 19.25 -13.32 31.78
C SER A 31 18.82 -13.30 30.31
N VAL A 32 19.74 -12.91 29.42
CA VAL A 32 19.52 -12.91 27.97
C VAL A 32 19.10 -14.31 27.47
N TRP A 33 19.67 -15.36 28.07
CA TRP A 33 19.32 -16.75 27.73
C TRP A 33 17.86 -17.09 28.07
N THR A 34 17.40 -16.63 29.22
CA THR A 34 16.02 -16.83 29.67
C THR A 34 15.04 -16.14 28.72
N VAL A 35 15.33 -14.90 28.31
CA VAL A 35 14.48 -14.17 27.36
C VAL A 35 14.43 -14.87 26.00
N LYS A 36 15.57 -15.34 25.47
CA LYS A 36 15.60 -16.13 24.22
C LYS A 36 14.77 -17.41 24.30
N THR A 37 14.82 -18.10 25.43
CA THR A 37 14.04 -19.32 25.68
C THR A 37 12.55 -19.01 25.75
N GLN A 38 12.18 -17.93 26.44
CA GLN A 38 10.78 -17.46 26.53
C GLN A 38 10.26 -17.05 25.15
N LYS A 39 11.03 -16.29 24.36
CA LYS A 39 10.71 -15.94 22.97
C LYS A 39 10.40 -17.18 22.13
N ARG A 40 11.26 -18.21 22.19
CA ARG A 40 11.05 -19.46 21.45
C ARG A 40 9.78 -20.20 21.90
N THR A 41 9.48 -20.17 23.20
CA THR A 41 8.28 -20.80 23.76
C THR A 41 7.01 -20.08 23.30
N ILE A 42 7.04 -18.75 23.29
CA ILE A 42 5.98 -17.88 22.77
C ILE A 42 5.71 -18.20 21.29
N TYR A 43 6.76 -18.29 20.48
CA TYR A 43 6.64 -18.63 19.04
C TYR A 43 6.04 -20.01 18.82
N ARG A 44 6.50 -21.00 19.60
CA ARG A 44 5.96 -22.37 19.53
C ARG A 44 4.48 -22.43 19.93
N LYS A 45 4.07 -21.67 20.95
CA LYS A 45 2.67 -21.59 21.39
C LYS A 45 1.78 -20.92 20.34
N LEU A 46 2.27 -19.84 19.73
CA LEU A 46 1.53 -19.08 18.73
C LEU A 46 1.53 -19.74 17.34
N GLY A 47 2.45 -20.69 17.09
CA GLY A 47 2.64 -21.26 15.75
C GLY A 47 3.25 -20.25 14.75
N ILE A 48 3.89 -19.21 15.27
CA ILE A 48 4.42 -18.08 14.53
C ILE A 48 5.94 -18.24 14.38
N SER A 49 6.48 -17.91 13.20
CA SER A 49 7.92 -18.02 12.92
C SER A 49 8.61 -16.67 12.78
N LYS A 50 7.87 -15.58 12.54
CA LYS A 50 8.41 -14.24 12.30
C LYS A 50 8.14 -13.29 13.45
N ASP A 51 9.12 -12.45 13.78
CA ASP A 51 8.97 -11.35 14.75
C ASP A 51 7.84 -10.38 14.36
N THR A 52 7.63 -10.12 13.07
CA THR A 52 6.54 -9.26 12.59
C THR A 52 5.15 -9.85 12.86
N GLU A 53 5.01 -11.17 12.77
CA GLU A 53 3.77 -11.87 13.07
C GLU A 53 3.45 -11.82 14.57
N LEU A 54 4.47 -11.89 15.45
CA LEU A 54 4.30 -11.70 16.90
C LEU A 54 3.78 -10.28 17.21
N LEU A 55 4.38 -9.27 16.58
CA LEU A 55 4.00 -7.86 16.76
C LEU A 55 2.53 -7.65 16.36
N LEU A 56 2.17 -8.18 15.20
CA LEU A 56 0.82 -8.08 14.66
C LEU A 56 -0.19 -8.82 15.55
N TYR A 57 0.18 -10.01 16.06
CA TYR A 57 -0.63 -10.74 17.02
C TYR A 57 -0.92 -9.93 18.28
N MET A 58 0.09 -9.25 18.85
CA MET A 58 -0.13 -8.43 20.04
C MET A 58 -0.93 -7.16 19.78
N ILE A 59 -0.80 -6.57 18.59
CA ILE A 59 -1.68 -5.46 18.20
C ILE A 59 -3.14 -5.94 18.13
N CYS A 60 -3.39 -7.11 17.52
CA CYS A 60 -4.74 -7.68 17.45
C CYS A 60 -5.31 -8.03 18.82
N ASP A 61 -4.52 -8.64 19.72
CA ASP A 61 -4.92 -8.93 21.10
C ASP A 61 -5.32 -7.65 21.86
N ARG A 62 -4.55 -6.57 21.67
CA ARG A 62 -4.82 -5.26 22.29
C ARG A 62 -6.01 -4.53 21.67
N LEU A 63 -6.29 -4.72 20.37
CA LEU A 63 -7.37 -4.02 19.68
C LEU A 63 -8.76 -4.63 19.92
N LYS A 64 -8.86 -5.81 20.55
CA LYS A 64 -10.14 -6.50 20.84
C LYS A 64 -11.12 -6.58 19.66
N ARG A 65 -10.60 -6.51 18.42
CA ARG A 65 -11.33 -6.79 17.18
C ARG A 65 -10.62 -7.97 16.54
N ASP A 66 -11.40 -8.98 16.16
CA ASP A 66 -10.96 -10.13 15.35
C ASP A 66 -10.51 -9.66 13.97
N PHE A 67 -9.39 -8.94 13.89
CA PHE A 67 -8.69 -8.73 12.64
C PHE A 67 -7.87 -9.98 12.39
N ASP A 68 -8.42 -10.83 11.54
CA ASP A 68 -7.76 -12.04 11.08
C ASP A 68 -6.44 -11.63 10.41
N LEU A 69 -5.33 -11.97 11.07
CA LEU A 69 -3.96 -11.72 10.61
C LEU A 69 -3.73 -12.29 9.20
N LYS A 70 -4.46 -13.35 8.84
CA LYS A 70 -4.47 -13.91 7.48
C LYS A 70 -5.04 -12.91 6.48
N GLU A 71 -6.09 -12.19 6.85
CA GLU A 71 -6.78 -11.24 5.98
C GLU A 71 -5.92 -9.99 5.76
N LEU A 72 -5.27 -9.46 6.80
CA LEU A 72 -4.34 -8.32 6.63
C LEU A 72 -3.13 -8.69 5.75
N ARG A 73 -2.60 -9.91 5.88
CA ARG A 73 -1.50 -10.38 5.03
C ARG A 73 -1.94 -10.63 3.59
N ARG A 74 -3.17 -11.12 3.37
CA ARG A 74 -3.70 -11.45 2.05
C ARG A 74 -4.21 -10.22 1.30
N HIS A 75 -4.89 -9.34 2.01
CA HIS A 75 -5.56 -8.15 1.45
C HIS A 75 -4.78 -6.87 1.70
N GLY A 76 -3.68 -6.88 2.45
CA GLY A 76 -2.85 -5.68 2.68
C GLY A 76 -2.33 -5.08 1.39
N LEU A 77 -1.91 -5.91 0.43
CA LEU A 77 -1.46 -5.43 -0.89
C LEU A 77 -2.62 -4.80 -1.67
N GLU A 78 -3.80 -5.42 -1.65
CA GLU A 78 -5.00 -4.89 -2.32
C GLU A 78 -5.46 -3.57 -1.71
N PHE A 79 -5.39 -3.43 -0.37
CA PHE A 79 -5.65 -2.18 0.34
C PHE A 79 -4.67 -1.08 -0.06
N LEU A 80 -3.38 -1.40 -0.17
CA LEU A 80 -2.37 -0.45 -0.63
C LEU A 80 -2.64 0.01 -2.06
N PHE A 81 -2.99 -0.91 -2.96
CA PHE A 81 -3.38 -0.55 -4.33
C PHE A 81 -4.65 0.29 -4.38
N SER A 82 -5.67 -0.03 -3.56
CA SER A 82 -6.89 0.78 -3.46
C SER A 82 -6.61 2.20 -2.97
N ILE A 83 -5.78 2.36 -1.94
CA ILE A 83 -5.37 3.67 -1.41
C ILE A 83 -4.55 4.43 -2.44
N LEU A 84 -3.59 3.79 -3.10
CA LEU A 84 -2.80 4.40 -4.16
C LEU A 84 -3.68 4.84 -5.33
N PHE A 85 -4.65 4.02 -5.72
CA PHE A 85 -5.61 4.34 -6.77
C PHE A 85 -6.50 5.53 -6.39
N LEU A 86 -6.98 5.58 -5.15
CA LEU A 86 -7.71 6.74 -4.62
C LEU A 86 -6.83 8.00 -4.62
N LEU A 87 -5.56 7.90 -4.22
CA LEU A 87 -4.63 9.03 -4.22
C LEU A 87 -4.35 9.54 -5.64
N MET A 88 -4.21 8.61 -6.59
CA MET A 88 -4.07 8.95 -8.01
C MET A 88 -5.34 9.64 -8.53
N GLN A 89 -6.54 9.17 -8.17
CA GLN A 89 -7.78 9.87 -8.54
C GLN A 89 -7.86 11.27 -7.91
N VAL A 90 -7.48 11.43 -6.64
CA VAL A 90 -7.49 12.73 -5.95
C VAL A 90 -6.50 13.70 -6.58
N THR A 91 -5.28 13.24 -6.91
CA THR A 91 -4.23 14.08 -7.51
C THR A 91 -4.50 14.36 -8.99
N CYS A 92 -5.08 13.41 -9.72
CA CYS A 92 -5.49 13.60 -11.11
C CYS A 92 -6.74 14.46 -11.26
N ASN A 93 -7.64 14.55 -10.26
CA ASN A 93 -8.77 15.49 -10.32
C ASN A 93 -8.30 16.96 -10.46
N ASP A 94 -7.19 17.34 -9.82
CA ASP A 94 -6.59 18.68 -10.00
C ASP A 94 -5.92 18.86 -11.38
N ILE A 95 -5.39 17.79 -11.97
CA ILE A 95 -4.71 17.85 -13.28
C ILE A 95 -5.71 17.80 -14.45
N ASP A 96 -6.80 17.03 -14.34
CA ASP A 96 -7.80 16.88 -15.41
C ASP A 96 -8.69 18.12 -15.57
N LEU A 97 -9.03 18.82 -14.47
CA LEU A 97 -9.78 20.07 -14.58
C LEU A 97 -8.96 21.17 -15.30
N ARG A 98 -7.63 21.07 -15.27
CA ARG A 98 -6.73 22.01 -15.97
C ARG A 98 -6.57 21.66 -17.46
N ARG A 99 -6.89 20.43 -17.88
CA ARG A 99 -6.74 19.94 -19.27
C ARG A 99 -8.01 20.06 -20.11
N MET A 100 -9.18 20.26 -19.49
CA MET A 100 -10.44 20.59 -20.18
C MET A 100 -10.54 22.06 -20.63
N ARG A 101 -9.44 22.66 -21.07
CA ARG A 101 -9.46 23.89 -21.88
C ARG A 101 -8.86 23.57 -23.24
N ILE A 102 -9.44 22.58 -23.92
CA ILE A 102 -9.21 22.34 -25.35
C ILE A 102 -9.96 23.47 -26.07
N PRO A 103 -9.30 24.47 -26.70
CA PRO A 103 -10.01 25.33 -27.61
C PRO A 103 -10.45 24.48 -28.81
N SER A 104 -11.75 24.25 -28.90
CA SER A 104 -12.42 23.78 -30.10
C SER A 104 -12.20 24.79 -31.23
N ARG A 105 -11.09 24.70 -31.96
CA ARG A 105 -10.91 25.35 -33.27
C ARG A 105 -10.82 24.28 -34.36
N VAL A 106 -12.00 23.75 -34.66
CA VAL A 106 -12.36 23.28 -36.00
C VAL A 106 -12.33 24.49 -36.95
N ARG A 107 -12.05 24.24 -38.24
CA ARG A 107 -12.01 25.15 -39.42
C ARG A 107 -10.60 25.70 -39.67
N THR A 108 -9.93 25.46 -40.81
CA THR A 108 -10.44 25.73 -42.16
C THR A 108 -9.54 25.10 -43.24
N ALA A 109 -10.17 24.36 -44.16
CA ALA A 109 -9.87 24.13 -45.58
C ALA A 109 -8.41 24.12 -46.08
N MET A 110 -7.95 22.91 -46.42
CA MET A 110 -6.88 22.63 -47.36
C MET A 110 -7.26 23.19 -48.76
N ARG A 111 -6.67 24.31 -49.20
CA ARG A 111 -6.75 24.74 -50.61
C ARG A 111 -5.60 24.09 -51.39
N TYR A 112 -5.87 22.95 -52.02
CA TYR A 112 -5.16 22.57 -53.24
C TYR A 112 -6.14 22.73 -54.40
N ILE A 113 -6.13 23.90 -55.05
CA ILE A 113 -6.84 24.08 -56.32
C ILE A 113 -5.85 23.70 -57.42
N ARG A 114 -6.03 22.48 -57.94
CA ARG A 114 -5.35 21.94 -59.12
C ARG A 114 -6.19 22.36 -60.34
N THR A 115 -5.99 23.56 -60.87
CA THR A 115 -6.64 23.96 -62.13
C THR A 115 -5.79 23.51 -63.31
N GLY A 116 -6.18 22.37 -63.89
CA GLY A 116 -5.75 21.95 -65.21
C GLY A 116 -6.73 22.40 -66.29
N ARG A 117 -6.21 23.11 -67.29
CA ARG A 117 -6.37 22.85 -68.74
C ARG A 117 -7.80 22.84 -69.36
N LYS A 118 -8.14 23.87 -70.16
CA LYS A 118 -8.99 23.90 -71.39
C LYS A 118 -9.28 25.37 -71.76
N ASN A 119 -9.28 25.92 -72.99
CA ASN A 119 -8.84 25.63 -74.36
C ASN A 119 -8.85 27.01 -75.08
N ASN A 120 -8.02 27.20 -76.10
CA ASN A 120 -7.91 28.43 -76.89
C ASN A 120 -9.16 28.67 -77.76
N ASN A 121 -9.57 29.94 -77.80
CA ASN A 121 -10.12 30.74 -78.91
C ASN A 121 -10.80 29.99 -80.07
N ASP A 122 -12.14 30.01 -80.09
CA ASP A 122 -12.93 29.93 -81.32
C ASP A 122 -13.53 31.31 -81.63
N PHE A 123 -13.12 31.83 -82.79
CA PHE A 123 -13.56 33.08 -83.41
C PHE A 123 -15.03 33.01 -83.82
N ILE A 124 -15.81 34.05 -83.50
CA ILE A 124 -17.10 34.33 -84.12
C ILE A 124 -17.22 35.86 -84.33
N PHE A 125 -17.39 36.22 -85.62
CA PHE A 125 -17.56 37.51 -86.29
C PHE A 125 -16.32 38.35 -86.62
#